data_AF-A8M985-F1
#
_entry.id   AF-A8M985-F1
#
_cell.length_a   1.000
_cell.length_b   1.000
_cell.length_c   1.000
_cell.angle_alpha   90.00
_cell.angle_beta   90.00
_cell.angle_gamma   90.00
#
_symmetry.space_group_name_H-M   'P 1'
#
loop_
_entity.id
_entity.type
_entity.pdbx_description
1 polymer ?
#
loop_
_entity_poly.entity_id
_entity_poly.type
_entity_poly.pdbx_seq_one_letter_code
_entity_poly.pdbx_strand_id
1 'polypeptide(L)'
;MSMDRRKFLALLLGTGATALAAGSLQRILSNSSPVASRIEEVVGNATTSGNTTTITAPSTSHISAIKKFPTKPPANATSTTATNSTTPVINPSELTPLDEWYIVQIGPTQYLNINNYVLTVDGLVENPLQLTYSDLLKMPSKTILDTIQCVSDSYFLKATVEWTGVPLKYILNEAGVKEGAVKVISYAADGYTSDLPLWKAMEDDTLVAYMADEQPLLHSHGYPVRLVVPRWWGYKYTKWLIKLTVTNENYLGYWESDGYPDIARKSNGA
;
A
#
# COMPACT_ATOMS: atom_id res chain seq x y z
N MET A 1 8.18 32.34 38.36
CA MET A 1 7.99 30.95 37.87
C MET A 1 8.00 30.95 36.35
N SER A 2 9.11 30.50 35.78
CA SER A 2 9.29 30.10 34.38
C SER A 2 10.63 29.35 34.37
N MET A 3 10.62 28.06 34.02
CA MET A 3 11.82 27.23 34.00
C MET A 3 12.09 26.75 32.59
N ASP A 4 13.11 27.35 32.00
CA ASP A 4 13.73 27.01 30.73
C ASP A 4 14.65 25.78 30.93
N ARG A 5 14.46 24.74 30.13
CA ARG A 5 15.23 23.48 30.20
C ARG A 5 16.19 23.40 29.02
N ARG A 6 17.34 24.06 29.16
CA ARG A 6 18.54 23.78 28.34
C ARG A 6 19.78 23.80 29.23
N LYS A 7 20.43 22.64 29.35
CA LYS A 7 21.87 22.42 29.60
C LYS A 7 22.06 20.95 29.96
N PHE A 8 22.92 20.24 29.23
CA PHE A 8 24.00 19.44 29.83
C PHE A 8 25.00 19.03 28.74
N LEU A 9 26.18 19.65 28.79
CA LEU A 9 27.39 19.23 28.09
C LEU A 9 28.59 19.57 29.00
N ALA A 10 29.47 18.59 29.24
CA ALA A 10 30.94 18.67 29.48
C ALA A 10 31.38 17.41 30.25
N LEU A 11 32.19 16.50 29.68
CA LEU A 11 33.65 16.55 29.40
C LEU A 11 34.47 16.02 30.59
N LEU A 12 35.21 14.92 30.38
CA LEU A 12 36.43 14.60 31.13
C LEU A 12 37.39 13.80 30.25
N LEU A 13 38.53 14.43 29.96
CA LEU A 13 39.72 13.88 29.36
C LEU A 13 40.51 13.09 30.41
N GLY A 14 41.12 11.98 30.01
CA GLY A 14 42.08 11.23 30.81
C GLY A 14 43.12 10.54 29.91
N THR A 15 44.33 11.09 29.90
CA THR A 15 45.56 10.59 29.25
C THR A 15 46.24 9.50 30.08
N GLY A 16 46.85 8.48 29.46
CA GLY A 16 47.84 7.62 30.14
C GLY A 16 48.24 6.28 29.47
N ALA A 17 49.12 6.35 28.48
CA ALA A 17 50.29 5.49 28.18
C ALA A 17 50.26 3.91 28.24
N THR A 18 50.46 3.33 27.04
CA THR A 18 51.39 2.24 26.60
C THR A 18 51.56 0.91 27.36
N ALA A 19 51.34 -0.20 26.63
CA ALA A 19 52.23 -1.38 26.62
C ALA A 19 52.09 -2.21 25.31
N LEU A 20 53.23 -2.60 24.75
CA LEU A 20 53.41 -3.48 23.58
C LEU A 20 53.19 -4.95 23.94
N ALA A 21 52.50 -5.70 23.09
CA ALA A 21 52.71 -7.15 22.96
C ALA A 21 52.34 -7.61 21.54
N ALA A 22 53.32 -8.13 20.83
CA ALA A 22 53.19 -8.83 19.56
C ALA A 22 52.63 -10.25 19.80
N GLY A 23 51.76 -10.72 18.91
CA GLY A 23 51.20 -12.07 19.00
C GLY A 23 50.13 -12.33 17.96
N SER A 24 50.58 -12.74 16.79
CA SER A 24 49.82 -13.28 15.66
C SER A 24 48.72 -14.27 16.06
N LEU A 25 47.49 -14.05 15.56
CA LEU A 25 46.56 -15.11 15.18
C LEU A 25 45.57 -14.61 14.12
N GLN A 26 45.44 -15.43 13.10
CA GLN A 26 44.81 -15.23 11.80
C GLN A 26 43.33 -15.57 11.87
N ARG A 27 42.45 -14.82 11.18
CA ARG A 27 41.55 -15.33 10.12
C ARG A 27 40.35 -14.40 9.82
N ILE A 28 40.21 -14.12 8.51
CA ILE A 28 38.98 -14.27 7.71
C ILE A 28 37.99 -13.08 7.65
N LEU A 29 37.91 -12.55 6.41
CA LEU A 29 36.81 -11.87 5.70
C LEU A 29 36.55 -10.37 5.96
N SER A 30 37.04 -9.54 5.05
CA SER A 30 36.23 -8.46 4.46
C SER A 30 36.85 -8.02 3.13
N ASN A 31 36.32 -8.53 2.01
CA ASN A 31 36.62 -8.00 0.69
C ASN A 31 35.56 -6.94 0.37
N SER A 32 35.88 -5.68 0.65
CA SER A 32 35.10 -4.52 0.21
C SER A 32 36.02 -3.65 -0.63
N SER A 33 35.66 -3.47 -1.89
CA SER A 33 36.14 -2.35 -2.69
C SER A 33 35.04 -1.89 -3.65
N PRO A 34 34.95 -0.56 -3.87
CA PRO A 34 33.80 0.08 -4.49
C PRO A 34 33.94 0.04 -6.02
N VAL A 35 32.82 -0.14 -6.72
CA VAL A 35 32.81 0.07 -8.18
C VAL A 35 31.89 1.24 -8.49
N ALA A 36 32.55 2.26 -9.01
CA ALA A 36 32.04 3.55 -9.39
C ALA A 36 31.10 3.46 -10.61
N SER A 37 30.18 4.42 -10.64
CA SER A 37 29.35 4.80 -11.78
C SER A 37 30.20 5.08 -13.02
N ARG A 38 29.84 4.44 -14.14
CA ARG A 38 30.39 4.74 -15.46
C ARG A 38 29.31 5.45 -16.27
N ILE A 39 29.56 6.73 -16.52
CA ILE A 39 28.78 7.62 -17.37
C ILE A 39 29.38 7.50 -18.77
N GLU A 40 28.59 7.11 -19.76
CA GLU A 40 29.03 7.15 -21.16
C GLU A 40 28.82 8.55 -21.73
N GLU A 41 29.91 9.07 -22.29
CA GLU A 41 30.08 10.34 -22.95
C GLU A 41 29.58 10.23 -24.40
N VAL A 42 28.54 10.99 -24.75
CA VAL A 42 28.16 11.23 -26.14
C VAL A 42 28.57 12.65 -26.50
N VAL A 43 29.65 12.73 -27.28
CA VAL A 43 30.15 13.94 -27.93
C VAL A 43 29.20 14.34 -29.05
N GLY A 44 28.61 15.54 -28.94
CA GLY A 44 27.79 16.16 -29.98
C GLY A 44 28.03 17.67 -30.01
N ASN A 45 28.60 18.15 -31.12
CA ASN A 45 29.13 19.49 -31.35
C ASN A 45 28.22 20.66 -30.91
N ALA A 46 28.85 21.64 -30.25
CA ALA A 46 28.30 22.96 -30.00
C ALA A 46 28.56 23.90 -31.20
N THR A 47 27.49 24.47 -31.75
CA THR A 47 27.52 25.72 -32.52
C THR A 47 26.77 26.79 -31.74
N THR A 48 27.47 27.87 -31.41
CA THR A 48 26.97 29.03 -30.68
C THR A 48 26.10 29.90 -31.60
N SER A 49 24.87 30.21 -31.17
CA SER A 49 24.18 31.43 -31.58
C SER A 49 23.24 31.86 -30.45
N GLY A 50 23.41 33.10 -30.00
CA GLY A 50 22.74 33.64 -28.84
C GLY A 50 21.24 33.83 -29.06
N ASN A 51 20.49 33.64 -27.98
CA ASN A 51 19.33 34.47 -27.65
C ASN A 51 18.95 34.27 -26.18
N THR A 52 18.73 35.40 -25.51
CA THR A 52 18.17 35.51 -24.16
C THR A 52 16.79 34.87 -24.12
N THR A 53 16.60 33.86 -23.25
CA THR A 53 15.27 33.31 -22.98
C THR A 53 14.99 33.35 -21.48
N THR A 54 14.03 34.20 -21.15
CA THR A 54 13.32 34.34 -19.88
C THR A 54 12.82 32.97 -19.39
N ILE A 55 13.10 32.64 -18.14
CA ILE A 55 12.58 31.44 -17.47
C ILE A 55 11.11 31.69 -17.11
N THR A 56 10.21 31.13 -17.93
CA THR A 56 8.78 31.01 -17.64
C THR A 56 8.52 29.60 -17.12
N ALA A 57 7.84 29.48 -15.98
CA ALA A 57 7.43 28.22 -15.39
C ALA A 57 6.54 27.41 -16.38
N PRO A 58 6.74 26.09 -16.55
CA PRO A 58 5.90 25.32 -17.45
C PRO A 58 4.49 25.16 -16.86
N SER A 59 3.53 25.64 -17.63
CA SER A 59 2.09 25.49 -17.44
C SER A 59 1.66 24.02 -17.54
N THR A 60 0.71 23.65 -16.69
CA THR A 60 -0.07 22.42 -16.74
C THR A 60 -0.79 22.24 -18.08
N SER A 61 -0.34 21.29 -18.90
CA SER A 61 -1.12 20.84 -20.05
C SER A 61 -0.67 19.47 -20.54
N HIS A 62 -1.00 18.40 -19.81
CA HIS A 62 -1.09 17.04 -20.37
C HIS A 62 -2.19 16.22 -19.67
N ILE A 63 -3.45 16.67 -19.80
CA ILE A 63 -4.60 15.75 -19.75
C ILE A 63 -4.93 15.45 -21.21
N SER A 64 -4.53 14.28 -21.69
CA SER A 64 -5.04 13.73 -22.95
C SER A 64 -4.90 12.21 -22.95
N ALA A 65 -5.98 11.56 -23.37
CA ALA A 65 -6.22 10.12 -23.51
C ALA A 65 -6.69 9.37 -22.24
N ILE A 66 -7.92 9.65 -21.79
CA ILE A 66 -8.74 8.66 -21.10
C ILE A 66 -9.05 7.54 -22.10
N LYS A 67 -8.29 6.44 -22.05
CA LYS A 67 -8.59 5.22 -22.80
C LYS A 67 -9.80 4.56 -22.11
N LYS A 68 -10.91 4.37 -22.84
CA LYS A 68 -12.17 3.81 -22.31
C LYS A 68 -11.90 2.53 -21.52
N PHE A 69 -12.11 2.59 -20.20
CA PHE A 69 -12.16 1.42 -19.33
C PHE A 69 -13.54 0.75 -19.46
N PRO A 70 -13.64 -0.57 -19.31
CA PRO A 70 -14.93 -1.26 -19.30
C PRO A 70 -15.74 -0.81 -18.09
N THR A 71 -16.91 -0.21 -18.33
CA THR A 71 -17.88 0.16 -17.32
C THR A 71 -18.78 -1.04 -17.03
N LYS A 72 -18.85 -1.46 -15.75
CA LYS A 72 -19.81 -2.40 -15.15
C LYS A 72 -19.64 -3.90 -15.52
N PRO A 73 -19.49 -4.81 -14.54
CA PRO A 73 -19.60 -6.27 -14.74
C PRO A 73 -21.02 -6.69 -15.16
N PRO A 74 -21.20 -7.81 -15.89
CA PRO A 74 -22.51 -8.28 -16.33
C PRO A 74 -23.44 -8.60 -15.14
N ALA A 75 -24.70 -8.16 -15.26
CA ALA A 75 -25.74 -8.33 -14.27
C ALA A 75 -26.25 -9.78 -14.22
N ASN A 76 -25.45 -10.69 -13.65
CA ASN A 76 -25.91 -12.02 -13.24
C ASN A 76 -25.59 -12.22 -11.75
N ALA A 77 -26.08 -11.30 -10.91
CA ALA A 77 -26.32 -11.58 -9.50
C ALA A 77 -27.80 -11.94 -9.39
N THR A 78 -28.11 -13.21 -9.13
CA THR A 78 -29.46 -13.63 -8.78
C THR A 78 -29.85 -12.90 -7.49
N SER A 79 -30.63 -11.83 -7.63
CA SER A 79 -31.26 -11.14 -6.52
C SER A 79 -32.38 -12.03 -5.98
N THR A 80 -32.03 -12.92 -5.05
CA THR A 80 -33.04 -13.59 -4.23
C THR A 80 -33.67 -12.53 -3.33
N THR A 81 -34.94 -12.25 -3.56
CA THR A 81 -35.78 -11.37 -2.73
C THR A 81 -35.77 -11.87 -1.29
N ALA A 82 -34.92 -11.27 -0.46
CA ALA A 82 -35.04 -11.28 0.99
C ALA A 82 -35.29 -9.83 1.42
N THR A 83 -36.46 -9.62 2.02
CA THR A 83 -36.96 -8.33 2.49
C THR A 83 -36.09 -7.77 3.60
N ASN A 84 -35.83 -6.46 3.52
CA ASN A 84 -35.10 -5.59 4.47
C ASN A 84 -33.57 -5.69 4.44
N SER A 85 -32.94 -5.09 3.41
CA SER A 85 -31.54 -4.68 3.47
C SER A 85 -31.45 -3.18 3.24
N THR A 86 -31.10 -2.43 4.28
CA THR A 86 -30.83 -1.00 4.22
C THR A 86 -29.46 -0.78 3.56
N THR A 87 -29.38 -0.81 2.24
CA THR A 87 -28.26 -0.18 1.54
C THR A 87 -28.33 1.33 1.84
N PRO A 88 -27.28 1.94 2.43
CA PRO A 88 -27.27 3.38 2.63
C PRO A 88 -27.40 4.06 1.27
N VAL A 89 -28.35 4.97 1.12
CA VAL A 89 -28.34 5.89 -0.01
C VAL A 89 -27.16 6.84 0.24
N ILE A 90 -26.06 6.65 -0.49
CA ILE A 90 -24.86 7.48 -0.35
C ILE A 90 -25.08 8.75 -1.15
N ASN A 91 -24.99 9.90 -0.50
CA ASN A 91 -25.07 11.19 -1.18
C ASN A 91 -23.73 11.44 -1.90
N PRO A 92 -23.70 11.66 -3.23
CA PRO A 92 -22.45 11.91 -3.96
C PRO A 92 -21.63 13.11 -3.43
N SER A 93 -22.27 14.03 -2.72
CA SER A 93 -21.61 15.16 -2.04
C SER A 93 -20.73 14.77 -0.86
N GLU A 94 -20.82 13.53 -0.38
CA GLU A 94 -19.99 13.00 0.71
C GLU A 94 -18.71 12.31 0.20
N LEU A 95 -18.62 12.04 -1.11
CA LEU A 95 -17.44 11.42 -1.74
C LEU A 95 -16.36 12.46 -2.03
N THR A 96 -15.11 12.09 -1.84
CA THR A 96 -13.97 12.91 -2.24
C THR A 96 -13.74 12.72 -3.75
N PRO A 97 -13.67 13.80 -4.55
CA PRO A 97 -13.37 13.67 -5.97
C PRO A 97 -12.10 12.86 -6.23
N LEU A 98 -12.13 11.94 -7.20
CA LEU A 98 -11.03 11.01 -7.52
C LEU A 98 -9.71 11.73 -7.85
N ASP A 99 -9.77 12.95 -8.39
CA ASP A 99 -8.61 13.80 -8.70
C ASP A 99 -8.10 14.60 -7.50
N GLU A 100 -8.90 14.73 -6.43
CA GLU A 100 -8.52 15.33 -5.15
C GLU A 100 -8.06 14.30 -4.12
N TRP A 101 -8.21 13.01 -4.41
CA TRP A 101 -7.77 11.94 -3.52
C TRP A 101 -6.23 11.92 -3.43
N TYR A 102 -5.74 12.21 -2.23
CA TYR A 102 -4.32 12.18 -1.91
C TYR A 102 -3.61 10.87 -2.31
N ILE A 103 -2.33 10.98 -2.66
CA ILE A 103 -1.48 9.84 -3.03
C ILE A 103 -0.30 9.77 -2.06
N VAL A 104 -0.18 8.64 -1.36
CA VAL A 104 1.00 8.27 -0.56
C VAL A 104 1.51 6.92 -1.08
N GLN A 105 2.83 6.80 -1.23
CA GLN A 105 3.50 5.59 -1.72
C GLN A 105 4.98 5.60 -1.34
N ILE A 106 5.55 4.40 -1.14
CA ILE A 106 6.97 4.20 -0.84
C ILE A 106 7.85 4.19 -2.10
N GLY A 107 7.25 4.02 -3.28
CA GLY A 107 7.92 3.89 -4.56
C GLY A 107 7.10 4.44 -5.72
N PRO A 108 7.52 4.18 -6.98
CA PRO A 108 6.78 4.64 -8.16
C PRO A 108 5.42 3.94 -8.30
N THR A 109 4.51 4.56 -9.07
CA THR A 109 3.23 3.97 -9.45
C THR A 109 3.44 2.71 -10.28
N GLN A 110 2.74 1.63 -9.94
CA GLN A 110 2.80 0.37 -10.67
C GLN A 110 1.72 0.28 -11.77
N TYR A 111 2.06 -0.42 -12.85
CA TYR A 111 1.21 -0.61 -14.03
C TYR A 111 1.03 -2.11 -14.32
N LEU A 112 0.14 -2.74 -13.57
CA LEU A 112 -0.17 -4.16 -13.72
C LEU A 112 -1.16 -4.38 -14.87
N ASN A 113 -0.93 -5.41 -15.68
CA ASN A 113 -1.79 -5.77 -16.80
C ASN A 113 -2.83 -6.81 -16.35
N ILE A 114 -4.12 -6.49 -16.47
CA ILE A 114 -5.20 -7.38 -16.03
C ILE A 114 -5.25 -8.72 -16.78
N ASN A 115 -4.66 -8.80 -17.98
CA ASN A 115 -4.66 -10.03 -18.79
C ASN A 115 -3.71 -11.11 -18.22
N ASN A 116 -2.73 -10.73 -17.41
CA ASN A 116 -1.81 -11.65 -16.73
C ASN A 116 -1.76 -11.44 -15.21
N TYR A 117 -2.69 -10.65 -14.67
CA TYR A 117 -2.80 -10.41 -13.25
C TYR A 117 -3.29 -11.67 -12.54
N VAL A 118 -2.62 -12.02 -11.44
CA VAL A 118 -2.99 -13.09 -10.52
C VAL A 118 -2.80 -12.60 -9.09
N LEU A 119 -3.83 -12.77 -8.26
CA LEU A 119 -3.75 -12.68 -6.81
C LEU A 119 -3.51 -14.08 -6.24
N THR A 120 -2.35 -14.28 -5.61
CA THR A 120 -2.04 -15.55 -4.92
C THR A 120 -2.54 -15.52 -3.48
N VAL A 121 -3.19 -16.60 -3.03
CA VAL A 121 -3.55 -16.83 -1.62
C VAL A 121 -2.88 -18.11 -1.16
N ASP A 122 -2.00 -18.04 -0.17
CA ASP A 122 -1.19 -19.18 0.27
C ASP A 122 -0.90 -19.18 1.78
N GLY A 123 0.05 -20.03 2.18
CA GLY A 123 0.47 -20.20 3.58
C GLY A 123 -0.39 -21.24 4.30
N LEU A 124 -0.91 -20.87 5.45
CA LEU A 124 -1.64 -21.74 6.38
C LEU A 124 -3.12 -21.90 5.96
N VAL A 125 -3.31 -22.46 4.76
CA VAL A 125 -4.61 -22.73 4.13
C VAL A 125 -4.69 -24.17 3.61
N GLU A 126 -5.89 -24.71 3.42
CA GLU A 126 -6.12 -26.03 2.84
C GLU A 126 -5.92 -26.04 1.32
N ASN A 127 -6.50 -25.05 0.64
CA ASN A 127 -6.49 -24.93 -0.82
C ASN A 127 -5.89 -23.58 -1.23
N PRO A 128 -4.58 -23.50 -1.50
CA PRO A 128 -3.97 -22.30 -2.07
C PRO A 128 -4.69 -21.87 -3.35
N LEU A 129 -4.94 -20.56 -3.50
CA LEU A 129 -5.67 -20.01 -4.64
C LEU A 129 -4.76 -19.17 -5.54
N GLN A 130 -5.07 -19.19 -6.84
CA GLN A 130 -4.53 -18.25 -7.82
C GLN A 130 -5.71 -17.63 -8.56
N LEU A 131 -6.06 -16.39 -8.20
CA LEU A 131 -7.25 -15.72 -8.67
C LEU A 131 -6.89 -14.72 -9.75
N THR A 132 -7.36 -14.92 -10.98
CA THR A 132 -7.18 -13.92 -12.04
C THR A 132 -8.06 -12.69 -11.77
N TYR A 133 -7.80 -11.59 -12.47
CA TYR A 133 -8.69 -10.43 -12.40
C TYR A 133 -10.13 -10.79 -12.79
N SER A 134 -10.32 -11.66 -13.78
CA SER A 134 -11.65 -12.12 -14.21
C SER A 134 -12.36 -12.94 -13.12
N ASP A 135 -11.62 -13.72 -12.34
CA ASP A 135 -12.20 -14.55 -11.27
C ASP A 135 -12.72 -13.65 -10.15
N LEU A 136 -11.94 -12.64 -9.76
CA LEU A 136 -12.36 -11.65 -8.75
C LEU A 136 -13.66 -10.95 -9.14
N LEU A 137 -13.85 -10.61 -10.42
CA LEU A 137 -15.09 -9.98 -10.90
C LEU A 137 -16.32 -10.91 -10.89
N LYS A 138 -16.12 -12.23 -10.83
CA LYS A 138 -17.20 -13.23 -10.80
C LYS A 138 -17.56 -13.66 -9.37
N MET A 139 -16.70 -13.36 -8.40
CA MET A 139 -16.93 -13.67 -6.99
C MET A 139 -18.02 -12.75 -6.41
N PRO A 140 -18.67 -13.16 -5.29
CA PRO A 140 -19.57 -12.29 -4.54
C PRO A 140 -18.86 -10.98 -4.16
N SER A 141 -19.45 -9.86 -4.56
CA SER A 141 -18.91 -8.53 -4.28
C SER A 141 -19.79 -7.77 -3.28
N LYS A 142 -19.18 -6.81 -2.60
CA LYS A 142 -19.82 -5.90 -1.66
C LYS A 142 -19.33 -4.49 -1.91
N THR A 143 -20.24 -3.55 -1.73
CA THR A 143 -19.96 -2.12 -1.79
C THR A 143 -20.05 -1.54 -0.38
N ILE A 144 -19.06 -0.73 0.01
CA ILE A 144 -19.00 -0.05 1.31
C ILE A 144 -18.57 1.40 1.14
N LEU A 145 -19.03 2.26 2.06
CA LEU A 145 -18.51 3.61 2.21
C LEU A 145 -17.46 3.61 3.33
N ASP A 146 -16.26 4.11 3.05
CA ASP A 146 -15.19 4.23 4.04
C ASP A 146 -14.33 5.47 3.79
N THR A 147 -13.83 6.06 4.87
CA THR A 147 -12.85 7.16 4.79
C THR A 147 -11.45 6.62 5.00
N ILE A 148 -10.67 6.51 3.92
CA ILE A 148 -9.24 6.18 4.00
C ILE A 148 -8.47 7.42 4.49
N GLN A 149 -7.62 7.24 5.50
CA GLN A 149 -6.92 8.35 6.16
C GLN A 149 -5.46 8.00 6.44
N CYS A 150 -4.54 8.91 6.12
CA CYS A 150 -3.14 8.76 6.47
C CYS A 150 -2.92 9.07 7.95
N VAL A 151 -2.02 8.31 8.57
CA VAL A 151 -1.62 8.50 9.98
C VAL A 151 -0.81 9.78 10.19
N SER A 152 -0.12 10.28 9.16
CA SER A 152 0.76 11.46 9.25
C SER A 152 0.00 12.79 9.30
N ASP A 153 -1.18 12.86 8.69
CA ASP A 153 -2.02 14.05 8.67
C ASP A 153 -3.48 13.64 8.52
N SER A 154 -4.18 13.59 9.65
CA SER A 154 -5.58 13.20 9.71
C SER A 154 -6.53 14.26 9.14
N TYR A 155 -6.09 15.51 8.94
CA TYR A 155 -6.97 16.59 8.51
C TYR A 155 -7.02 16.70 6.99
N PHE A 156 -5.87 16.61 6.33
CA PHE A 156 -5.75 16.84 4.89
C PHE A 156 -5.54 15.57 4.08
N LEU A 157 -4.95 14.51 4.66
CA LEU A 157 -4.72 13.25 3.96
C LEU A 157 -5.83 12.25 4.28
N LYS A 158 -7.06 12.60 3.89
CA LYS A 158 -8.24 11.73 3.97
C LYS A 158 -9.05 11.79 2.69
N ALA A 159 -9.72 10.69 2.36
CA ALA A 159 -10.67 10.63 1.26
C ALA A 159 -11.81 9.70 1.64
N THR A 160 -13.04 10.15 1.44
CA THR A 160 -14.25 9.33 1.55
C THR A 160 -14.51 8.71 0.20
N VAL A 161 -14.54 7.37 0.15
CA VAL A 161 -14.60 6.61 -1.10
C VAL A 161 -15.64 5.51 -0.96
N GLU A 162 -16.40 5.29 -2.02
CA GLU A 162 -17.24 4.10 -2.16
C GLU A 162 -16.41 2.96 -2.77
N TRP A 163 -16.12 1.94 -1.99
CA TRP A 163 -15.30 0.80 -2.41
C TRP A 163 -16.17 -0.37 -2.83
N THR A 164 -15.86 -0.96 -3.99
CA THR A 164 -16.47 -2.24 -4.40
C THR A 164 -15.41 -3.30 -4.63
N GLY A 165 -15.64 -4.47 -4.04
CA GLY A 165 -14.68 -5.58 -4.04
C GLY A 165 -15.25 -6.88 -3.52
N VAL A 166 -14.42 -7.92 -3.50
CA VAL A 166 -14.73 -9.19 -2.86
C VAL A 166 -14.41 -9.09 -1.37
N PRO A 167 -15.31 -9.48 -0.44
CA PRO A 167 -14.97 -9.58 0.97
C PRO A 167 -13.76 -10.51 1.17
N LEU A 168 -12.71 -10.05 1.85
CA LEU A 168 -11.50 -10.85 2.10
C LEU A 168 -11.85 -12.15 2.83
N LYS A 169 -12.79 -12.08 3.78
CA LYS A 169 -13.39 -13.24 4.45
C LYS A 169 -13.87 -14.33 3.48
N TYR A 170 -14.49 -13.96 2.36
CA TYR A 170 -14.97 -14.92 1.37
C TYR A 170 -13.80 -15.66 0.72
N ILE A 171 -12.78 -14.93 0.28
CA ILE A 171 -11.56 -15.51 -0.32
C ILE A 171 -10.85 -16.44 0.67
N LEU A 172 -10.74 -16.02 1.94
CA LEU A 172 -10.09 -16.83 2.99
C LEU A 172 -10.89 -18.10 3.31
N ASN A 173 -12.23 -18.03 3.29
CA ASN A 173 -13.08 -19.21 3.46
C ASN A 173 -12.93 -20.20 2.30
N GLU A 174 -12.91 -19.72 1.06
CA GLU A 174 -12.67 -20.56 -0.13
C GLU A 174 -11.30 -21.24 -0.08
N ALA A 175 -10.27 -20.53 0.40
CA ALA A 175 -8.94 -21.10 0.61
C ALA A 175 -8.90 -22.12 1.76
N GLY A 176 -9.84 -22.04 2.71
CA GLY A 176 -9.88 -22.88 3.90
C GLY A 176 -8.74 -22.56 4.86
N VAL A 177 -8.83 -21.44 5.59
CA VAL A 177 -7.85 -21.09 6.64
C VAL A 177 -7.75 -22.20 7.68
N LYS A 178 -6.52 -22.69 7.94
CA LYS A 178 -6.27 -23.75 8.92
C LYS A 178 -6.26 -23.22 10.35
N GLU A 179 -6.50 -24.13 11.29
CA GLU A 179 -6.38 -23.86 12.72
C GLU A 179 -4.96 -23.34 13.07
N GLY A 180 -4.90 -22.40 14.01
CA GLY A 180 -3.64 -21.78 14.45
C GLY A 180 -3.19 -20.58 13.63
N ALA A 181 -3.89 -20.22 12.54
CA ALA A 181 -3.65 -18.98 11.82
C ALA A 181 -3.94 -17.75 12.71
N VAL A 182 -3.03 -16.77 12.71
CA VAL A 182 -3.13 -15.55 13.54
C VAL A 182 -3.14 -14.26 12.72
N LYS A 183 -2.53 -14.27 11.53
CA LYS A 183 -2.41 -13.09 10.66
C LYS A 183 -2.57 -13.44 9.18
N VAL A 184 -2.89 -12.42 8.39
CA VAL A 184 -2.84 -12.42 6.93
C VAL A 184 -1.88 -11.32 6.50
N ILE A 185 -0.81 -11.71 5.81
CA ILE A 185 0.18 -10.79 5.25
C ILE A 185 -0.26 -10.43 3.83
N SER A 186 -0.22 -9.15 3.50
CA SER A 186 -0.46 -8.62 2.17
C SER A 186 0.84 -8.16 1.52
N TYR A 187 1.02 -8.48 0.25
CA TYR A 187 2.17 -8.10 -0.54
C TYR A 187 1.73 -7.32 -1.78
N ALA A 188 2.39 -6.20 -2.02
CA ALA A 188 2.20 -5.35 -3.18
C ALA A 188 3.27 -5.59 -4.25
N ALA A 189 2.96 -5.23 -5.49
CA ALA A 189 3.88 -5.34 -6.62
C ALA A 189 5.13 -4.45 -6.52
N ASP A 190 5.08 -3.36 -5.76
CA ASP A 190 6.22 -2.46 -5.51
C ASP A 190 7.13 -2.94 -4.36
N GLY A 191 6.85 -4.12 -3.79
CA GLY A 191 7.58 -4.68 -2.65
C GLY A 191 7.05 -4.22 -1.29
N TYR A 192 6.01 -3.38 -1.25
CA TYR A 192 5.37 -3.01 0.01
C TYR A 192 4.68 -4.22 0.66
N THR A 193 4.81 -4.35 1.97
CA THR A 193 4.09 -5.36 2.75
C THR A 193 3.38 -4.72 3.94
N SER A 194 2.26 -5.32 4.31
CA SER A 194 1.51 -4.99 5.52
C SER A 194 0.77 -6.23 5.99
N ASP A 195 0.21 -6.22 7.18
CA ASP A 195 -0.49 -7.37 7.75
C ASP A 195 -1.78 -6.97 8.45
N LEU A 196 -2.67 -7.95 8.59
CA LEU A 196 -3.87 -7.86 9.41
C LEU A 196 -3.92 -9.04 10.38
N PRO A 197 -4.31 -8.81 11.64
CA PRO A 197 -4.81 -9.88 12.50
C PRO A 197 -5.93 -10.63 11.78
N LEU A 198 -5.97 -11.96 11.94
CA LEU A 198 -6.94 -12.80 11.24
C LEU A 198 -8.38 -12.35 11.50
N TRP A 199 -8.71 -11.97 12.74
CA TRP A 199 -10.05 -11.47 13.08
C TRP A 199 -10.45 -10.23 12.27
N LYS A 200 -9.51 -9.33 11.96
CA LYS A 200 -9.77 -8.14 11.14
C LYS A 200 -9.89 -8.49 9.66
N ALA A 201 -9.05 -9.42 9.19
CA ALA A 201 -9.14 -9.94 7.82
C ALA A 201 -10.48 -10.66 7.55
N MET A 202 -11.08 -11.23 8.61
CA MET A 202 -12.37 -11.94 8.58
C MET A 202 -13.59 -11.03 8.83
N GLU A 203 -13.43 -9.71 8.99
CA GLU A 203 -14.56 -8.78 9.05
C GLU A 203 -15.26 -8.66 7.69
N ASP A 204 -16.58 -8.49 7.70
CA ASP A 204 -17.41 -8.50 6.48
C ASP A 204 -17.20 -7.25 5.59
N ASP A 205 -16.42 -6.26 6.03
CA ASP A 205 -16.13 -5.03 5.31
C ASP A 205 -14.64 -4.85 4.98
N THR A 206 -13.78 -5.81 5.31
CA THR A 206 -12.42 -5.85 4.78
C THR A 206 -12.50 -6.40 3.35
N LEU A 207 -12.10 -5.62 2.34
CA LEU A 207 -12.31 -5.95 0.94
C LEU A 207 -11.00 -6.10 0.16
N VAL A 208 -11.00 -7.02 -0.80
CA VAL A 208 -10.12 -7.02 -1.96
C VAL A 208 -10.86 -6.23 -3.06
N ALA A 209 -10.56 -4.94 -3.15
CA ALA A 209 -11.30 -3.97 -3.97
C ALA A 209 -10.67 -3.77 -5.35
N TYR A 210 -11.54 -3.63 -6.35
CA TYR A 210 -11.17 -3.36 -7.75
C TYR A 210 -11.91 -2.16 -8.35
N MET A 211 -12.83 -1.54 -7.60
CA MET A 211 -13.50 -0.29 -7.97
C MET A 211 -13.54 0.70 -6.80
N ALA A 212 -13.52 1.99 -7.16
CA ALA A 212 -13.76 3.13 -6.30
C ALA A 212 -14.73 4.08 -7.01
N ASP A 213 -15.79 4.52 -6.32
CA ASP A 213 -16.81 5.44 -6.83
C ASP A 213 -17.40 4.96 -8.17
N GLU A 214 -17.81 3.69 -8.22
CA GLU A 214 -18.33 2.97 -9.40
C GLU A 214 -17.38 2.89 -10.61
N GLN A 215 -16.14 3.36 -10.49
CA GLN A 215 -15.12 3.32 -11.54
C GLN A 215 -13.99 2.35 -11.17
N PRO A 216 -13.28 1.77 -12.17
CA PRO A 216 -12.03 1.08 -11.90
C PRO A 216 -11.04 1.99 -11.16
N LEU A 217 -10.25 1.41 -10.27
CA LEU A 217 -9.21 2.15 -9.54
C LEU A 217 -8.28 2.90 -10.51
N LEU A 218 -7.79 4.07 -10.13
CA LEU A 218 -6.65 4.67 -10.80
C LEU A 218 -5.38 3.90 -10.45
N HIS A 219 -4.39 3.91 -11.36
CA HIS A 219 -3.09 3.28 -11.12
C HIS A 219 -2.43 3.79 -9.83
N SER A 220 -2.50 5.10 -9.57
CA SER A 220 -2.01 5.74 -8.33
C SER A 220 -2.69 5.22 -7.06
N HIS A 221 -3.93 4.76 -7.16
CA HIS A 221 -4.74 4.24 -6.06
C HIS A 221 -4.80 2.72 -5.99
N GLY A 222 -3.98 2.02 -6.79
CA GLY A 222 -3.78 0.58 -6.67
C GLY A 222 -4.44 -0.26 -7.76
N TYR A 223 -4.76 0.28 -8.93
CA TYR A 223 -5.23 -0.53 -10.06
C TYR A 223 -4.29 -1.72 -10.35
N PRO A 224 -4.81 -2.94 -10.60
CA PRO A 224 -6.23 -3.29 -10.72
C PRO A 224 -6.91 -3.64 -9.40
N VAL A 225 -6.15 -3.96 -8.35
CA VAL A 225 -6.68 -4.48 -7.09
C VAL A 225 -5.89 -3.93 -5.91
N ARG A 226 -6.60 -3.54 -4.86
CA ARG A 226 -6.02 -3.16 -3.56
C ARG A 226 -6.76 -3.80 -2.40
N LEU A 227 -6.10 -3.83 -1.24
CA LEU A 227 -6.74 -4.11 0.03
C LEU A 227 -7.41 -2.84 0.58
N VAL A 228 -8.62 -2.99 1.13
CA VAL A 228 -9.39 -1.95 1.81
C VAL A 228 -9.71 -2.43 3.22
N VAL A 229 -9.34 -1.63 4.23
CA VAL A 229 -9.36 -2.05 5.64
C VAL A 229 -10.09 -1.00 6.50
N PRO A 230 -11.43 -0.96 6.46
CA PRO A 230 -12.19 0.10 7.11
C PRO A 230 -11.85 0.27 8.59
N ARG A 231 -11.95 1.51 9.07
CA ARG A 231 -11.60 1.94 10.44
C ARG A 231 -10.11 1.86 10.81
N TRP A 232 -9.23 1.51 9.87
CA TRP A 232 -7.78 1.43 10.10
C TRP A 232 -7.05 2.54 9.34
N TRP A 233 -5.81 2.83 9.74
CA TRP A 233 -4.96 3.80 9.04
C TRP A 233 -4.60 3.32 7.63
N GLY A 234 -4.44 4.27 6.71
CA GLY A 234 -4.29 4.03 5.28
C GLY A 234 -3.08 3.19 4.88
N TYR A 235 -2.05 3.08 5.73
CA TYR A 235 -0.91 2.20 5.45
C TYR A 235 -1.32 0.71 5.44
N LYS A 236 -2.45 0.34 6.04
CA LYS A 236 -2.97 -1.04 5.97
C LYS A 236 -3.74 -1.34 4.67
N TYR A 237 -3.94 -0.33 3.81
CA TYR A 237 -4.70 -0.45 2.55
C TYR A 237 -3.73 -0.73 1.39
N THR A 238 -3.11 -1.91 1.39
CA THR A 238 -2.09 -2.34 0.42
C THR A 238 -2.54 -2.15 -1.03
N LYS A 239 -1.84 -1.27 -1.77
CA LYS A 239 -2.07 -1.02 -3.21
C LYS A 239 -1.41 -2.11 -4.06
N TRP A 240 -1.86 -2.29 -5.30
CA TRP A 240 -1.25 -3.22 -6.26
C TRP A 240 -1.07 -4.62 -5.66
N LEU A 241 -2.12 -5.09 -4.99
CA LEU A 241 -2.10 -6.32 -4.21
C LEU A 241 -1.84 -7.51 -5.13
N ILE A 242 -0.82 -8.32 -4.84
CA ILE A 242 -0.47 -9.50 -5.65
C ILE A 242 -0.50 -10.79 -4.85
N LYS A 243 -0.39 -10.72 -3.52
CA LYS A 243 -0.36 -11.92 -2.68
C LYS A 243 -0.90 -11.68 -1.28
N LEU A 244 -1.59 -12.70 -0.77
CA LEU A 244 -2.07 -12.82 0.60
C LEU A 244 -1.53 -14.13 1.20
N THR A 245 -0.78 -14.05 2.30
CA THR A 245 -0.24 -15.23 2.98
C THR A 245 -0.84 -15.33 4.38
N VAL A 246 -1.51 -16.44 4.64
CA VAL A 246 -2.02 -16.77 5.98
C VAL A 246 -0.89 -17.38 6.80
N THR A 247 -0.69 -16.90 8.03
CA THR A 247 0.42 -17.36 8.88
C THR A 247 0.00 -17.50 10.34
N ASN A 248 0.71 -18.35 11.08
CA ASN A 248 0.67 -18.46 12.55
C ASN A 248 1.77 -17.63 13.24
N GLU A 249 2.60 -16.93 12.48
CA GLU A 249 3.69 -16.10 13.00
C GLU A 249 3.26 -14.64 13.17
N ASN A 250 3.93 -13.96 14.10
CA ASN A 250 3.79 -12.51 14.23
C ASN A 250 4.68 -11.80 13.19
N TYR A 251 4.13 -11.51 12.03
CA TYR A 251 4.77 -10.71 10.99
C TYR A 251 4.52 -9.22 11.23
N LEU A 252 5.52 -8.39 10.92
CA LEU A 252 5.38 -6.93 10.85
C LEU A 252 5.66 -6.49 9.41
N GLY A 253 4.72 -5.76 8.83
CA GLY A 253 4.88 -5.12 7.51
C GLY A 253 5.92 -4.00 7.49
N TYR A 254 5.94 -3.25 6.39
CA TYR A 254 6.91 -2.19 6.13
C TYR A 254 6.89 -1.11 7.22
N TRP A 255 5.73 -0.50 7.49
CA TRP A 255 5.63 0.59 8.46
C TRP A 255 5.58 0.05 9.89
N GLU A 256 4.99 -1.11 10.09
CA GLU A 256 4.92 -1.79 11.38
C GLU A 256 6.33 -2.15 11.89
N SER A 257 7.22 -2.55 10.98
CA SER A 257 8.65 -2.77 11.28
C SER A 257 9.40 -1.48 11.60
N ASP A 258 8.92 -0.33 11.08
CA ASP A 258 9.46 1.01 11.37
C ASP A 258 8.85 1.63 12.64
N GLY A 259 8.11 0.84 13.43
CA GLY A 259 7.58 1.23 14.74
C GLY A 259 6.15 1.78 14.73
N TYR A 260 5.45 1.73 13.58
CA TYR A 260 4.03 2.08 13.54
C TYR A 260 3.18 1.01 14.24
N PRO A 261 2.00 1.37 14.80
CA PRO A 261 1.16 0.41 15.50
C PRO A 261 0.72 -0.77 14.63
N ASP A 262 1.01 -1.99 15.06
CA ASP A 262 0.55 -3.20 14.37
C ASP A 262 -1.00 -3.27 14.31
N ILE A 263 -1.65 -2.98 15.44
CA ILE A 263 -3.10 -2.72 15.51
C ILE A 263 -3.36 -1.25 15.14
N ALA A 264 -3.53 -1.00 13.86
CA ALA A 264 -3.61 0.35 13.27
C ALA A 264 -5.02 0.98 13.32
N ARG A 265 -5.78 0.77 14.41
CA ARG A 265 -7.15 1.28 14.52
C ARG A 265 -7.16 2.81 14.63
N LYS A 266 -7.99 3.48 13.83
CA LYS A 266 -8.27 4.91 13.98
C LYS A 266 -8.96 5.15 15.33
N SER A 267 -8.51 6.15 16.09
CA SER A 267 -9.07 6.48 17.41
C SER A 267 -10.56 6.90 17.37
N ASN A 268 -11.07 7.25 16.17
CA ASN A 268 -12.34 7.95 16.03
C ASN A 268 -13.46 7.10 15.42
N GLY A 269 -13.21 5.82 15.10
CA GLY A 269 -14.23 4.87 14.63
C GLY A 269 -14.90 5.13 13.27
N ALA A 270 -14.68 6.30 12.67
CA ALA A 270 -15.05 6.64 11.29
C ALA A 270 -14.05 6.06 10.29
#